data_AF-A0A9P8Y842-F1
#
_entry.id   AF-A0A9P8Y842-F1
#
_cell.length_a   1.000
_cell.length_b   1.000
_cell.length_c   1.000
_cell.angle_alpha   90.00
_cell.angle_beta   90.00
_cell.angle_gamma   90.00
#
_symmetry.space_group_name_H-M   'P 1'
#
loop_
_entity.id
_entity.type
_entity.pdbx_description
1 polymer ?
#
loop_
_entity_poly.entity_id
_entity_poly.type
_entity_poly.pdbx_seq_one_letter_code
_entity_poly.pdbx_strand_id
1 'polypeptide(L)'
;LLRSVVRAFYRDREAYDMRHILIVDALVMHSALRDDDLGYLMSMNLKDLHKICATLKEQRFIAQHVRPEIKEGQTKPSNRTYYYIDYRQAIDGIKWRAYTVDKAVQGNAVPAQEKKEYFCRRCKSEWTQMEVLDNVTAAGFICHRCAYVLEYDPERQAGGHEQSTRLNNQLKFITELLPRLDEVVIPDNTFEVAHSHARPVERDRTNQVAKSTVVESAKPTAVRGMANTGPRDLTISITDQENITEEEAQAELERQRKIKEANALPVWHVQSTVTG
;
A
#
# COMPACT_ATOMS: atom_id res chain seq x y z
N LEU A 1 16.83 -7.92 7.15
CA LEU A 1 15.97 -6.76 7.52
C LEU A 1 14.50 -7.15 7.55
N LEU A 2 13.88 -7.53 6.42
CA LEU A 2 12.43 -7.71 6.29
C LEU A 2 11.83 -8.66 7.35
N ARG A 3 12.41 -9.85 7.54
CA ARG A 3 12.00 -10.79 8.60
C ARG A 3 12.00 -10.17 9.99
N SER A 4 13.04 -9.41 10.33
CA SER A 4 13.20 -8.77 11.64
C SER A 4 12.13 -7.70 11.86
N VAL A 5 11.83 -6.89 10.83
CA VAL A 5 10.78 -5.87 10.89
C VAL A 5 9.41 -6.51 11.09
N VAL A 6 9.05 -7.49 10.26
CA VAL A 6 7.74 -8.14 10.36
C VAL A 6 7.58 -8.85 11.72
N ARG A 7 8.65 -9.46 12.25
CA ARG A 7 8.62 -10.02 13.61
C ARG A 7 8.54 -8.98 14.72
N ALA A 8 9.08 -7.77 14.53
CA ALA A 8 9.02 -6.72 15.53
C ALA A 8 7.62 -6.08 15.62
N PHE A 9 7.00 -5.80 14.47
CA PHE A 9 5.72 -5.06 14.42
C PHE A 9 4.48 -5.97 14.47
N TYR A 10 4.57 -7.24 14.06
CA TYR A 10 3.42 -8.17 13.99
C TYR A 10 3.45 -9.24 15.09
N ARG A 11 4.25 -9.02 16.15
CA ARG A 11 4.32 -9.94 17.31
C ARG A 11 3.12 -9.78 18.25
N ASP A 12 2.49 -8.62 18.22
CA ASP A 12 1.42 -8.32 19.17
C ASP A 12 0.13 -9.01 18.75
N ARG A 13 -0.28 -9.99 19.57
CA ARG A 13 -1.38 -10.92 19.27
C ARG A 13 -2.73 -10.23 19.24
N GLU A 14 -2.85 -9.05 19.86
CA GLU A 14 -4.08 -8.28 19.93
C GLU A 14 -4.33 -7.46 18.65
N ALA A 15 -3.27 -6.96 18.01
CA ALA A 15 -3.37 -6.11 16.82
C ALA A 15 -3.09 -6.85 15.50
N TYR A 16 -2.21 -7.86 15.53
CA TYR A 16 -1.76 -8.56 14.33
C TYR A 16 -1.64 -10.07 14.53
N ASP A 17 -1.94 -10.81 13.47
CA ASP A 17 -1.89 -12.26 13.50
C ASP A 17 -0.48 -12.79 13.16
N MET A 18 0.01 -13.79 13.91
CA MET A 18 1.24 -14.53 13.62
C MET A 18 1.29 -15.08 12.19
N ARG A 19 0.12 -15.31 11.57
CA ARG A 19 -0.03 -15.67 10.16
C ARG A 19 0.69 -14.70 9.20
N HIS A 20 0.76 -13.41 9.53
CA HIS A 20 1.47 -12.41 8.70
C HIS A 20 2.98 -12.72 8.62
N ILE A 21 3.58 -13.06 9.76
CA ILE A 21 5.01 -13.40 9.86
C ILE A 21 5.30 -14.66 9.04
N LEU A 22 4.44 -15.69 9.18
CA LEU A 22 4.63 -16.97 8.50
C LEU A 22 4.52 -16.86 6.98
N ILE A 23 3.57 -16.05 6.47
CA ILE A 23 3.44 -15.81 5.03
C ILE A 23 4.68 -15.15 4.46
N VAL A 24 5.21 -14.13 5.15
CA VAL A 24 6.43 -13.45 4.74
C VAL A 24 7.62 -14.41 4.78
N ASP A 25 7.77 -15.20 5.85
CA ASP A 25 8.84 -16.19 5.95
C ASP A 25 8.76 -17.26 4.85
N ALA A 26 7.56 -17.71 4.50
CA ALA A 26 7.31 -18.61 3.37
C ALA A 26 7.73 -17.99 2.03
N LEU A 27 7.37 -16.73 1.78
CA LEU A 27 7.76 -16.03 0.55
C LEU A 27 9.27 -15.80 0.46
N VAL A 28 9.96 -15.55 1.58
CA VAL A 28 11.43 -15.45 1.55
C VAL A 28 12.09 -16.81 1.28
N MET A 29 11.48 -17.93 1.68
CA MET A 29 12.01 -19.28 1.39
C MET A 29 11.72 -19.74 -0.05
N HIS A 30 10.52 -19.45 -0.55
CA HIS A 30 10.04 -19.96 -1.82
C HIS A 30 10.11 -18.96 -2.98
N SER A 31 10.55 -17.71 -2.74
CA SER A 31 10.65 -16.59 -3.71
C SER A 31 9.29 -16.09 -4.24
N ALA A 32 8.54 -16.96 -4.92
CA ALA A 32 7.19 -16.68 -5.44
C ALA A 32 6.28 -17.88 -5.21
N LEU A 33 5.08 -17.64 -4.68
CA LEU A 33 4.10 -18.68 -4.37
C LEU A 33 2.73 -18.35 -4.94
N ARG A 34 2.02 -19.39 -5.37
CA ARG A 34 0.61 -19.31 -5.74
C ARG A 34 -0.28 -19.27 -4.49
N ASP A 35 -1.45 -18.65 -4.60
CA ASP A 35 -2.50 -18.65 -3.57
C ASP A 35 -2.85 -20.05 -3.04
N ASP A 36 -3.04 -21.04 -3.91
CA ASP A 36 -3.32 -22.43 -3.54
C ASP A 36 -2.17 -23.07 -2.72
N ASP A 37 -0.90 -22.77 -3.04
CA ASP A 37 0.28 -23.34 -2.35
C ASP A 37 0.52 -22.67 -1.00
N LEU A 38 0.37 -21.35 -0.96
CA LEU A 38 0.48 -20.58 0.27
C LEU A 38 -0.66 -20.94 1.24
N GLY A 39 -1.88 -21.17 0.74
CA GLY A 39 -3.00 -21.66 1.55
C GLY A 39 -2.74 -23.06 2.12
N TYR A 40 -2.12 -23.95 1.34
CA TYR A 40 -1.72 -25.29 1.79
C TYR A 40 -0.65 -25.23 2.90
N LEU A 41 0.45 -24.50 2.66
CA LEU A 41 1.54 -24.36 3.64
C LEU A 41 1.06 -23.81 4.97
N MET A 42 0.11 -22.88 4.94
CA MET A 42 -0.40 -22.22 6.14
C MET A 42 -1.65 -22.91 6.71
N SER A 43 -2.15 -23.96 6.08
CA SER A 43 -3.39 -24.66 6.45
C SER A 43 -4.56 -23.70 6.68
N MET A 44 -4.77 -22.75 5.76
CA MET A 44 -5.79 -21.71 5.88
C MET A 44 -6.71 -21.62 4.66
N ASN A 45 -7.91 -21.06 4.87
CA ASN A 45 -8.83 -20.77 3.77
C ASN A 45 -8.27 -19.65 2.88
N LEU A 46 -8.43 -19.80 1.57
CA LEU A 46 -8.05 -18.81 0.55
C LEU A 46 -8.65 -17.42 0.84
N LYS A 47 -9.91 -17.35 1.31
CA LYS A 47 -10.55 -16.05 1.63
C LYS A 47 -9.80 -15.29 2.73
N ASP A 48 -9.44 -15.99 3.80
CA ASP A 48 -8.70 -15.40 4.91
C ASP A 48 -7.26 -15.07 4.50
N LEU A 49 -6.64 -15.93 3.69
CA LEU A 49 -5.33 -15.69 3.12
C LEU A 49 -5.29 -14.40 2.30
N HIS A 50 -6.27 -14.19 1.42
CA HIS A 50 -6.36 -12.97 0.61
C HIS A 50 -6.54 -11.71 1.48
N LYS A 51 -7.30 -11.79 2.57
CA LYS A 51 -7.45 -10.68 3.52
C LYS A 51 -6.11 -10.30 4.16
N ILE A 52 -5.37 -11.29 4.64
CA ILE A 52 -4.05 -11.07 5.25
C ILE A 52 -3.04 -10.55 4.23
N CYS A 53 -3.04 -11.12 3.02
CA CYS A 53 -2.17 -10.67 1.94
C CYS A 53 -2.51 -9.26 1.46
N ALA A 54 -3.78 -8.86 1.47
CA ALA A 54 -4.19 -7.49 1.15
C ALA A 54 -3.59 -6.49 2.15
N THR A 55 -3.64 -6.79 3.45
CA THR A 55 -2.99 -5.96 4.47
C THR A 55 -1.48 -5.90 4.25
N LEU A 56 -0.79 -7.02 4.02
CA LEU A 56 0.65 -7.02 3.74
C LEU A 56 1.02 -6.24 2.46
N LYS A 57 0.15 -6.27 1.45
CA LYS A 57 0.31 -5.53 0.19
C LYS A 57 0.14 -4.03 0.37
N GLU A 58 -0.89 -3.59 1.09
CA GLU A 58 -1.09 -2.18 1.44
C GLU A 58 0.12 -1.60 2.18
N GLN A 59 0.75 -2.43 3.00
CA GLN A 59 1.92 -2.08 3.78
C GLN A 59 3.24 -2.22 3.00
N ARG A 60 3.16 -2.57 1.70
CA ARG A 60 4.27 -2.75 0.75
C ARG A 60 5.27 -3.85 1.12
N PHE A 61 4.91 -4.82 1.95
CA PHE A 61 5.78 -5.97 2.25
C PHE A 61 5.77 -7.04 1.17
N ILE A 62 4.64 -7.17 0.45
CA ILE A 62 4.47 -8.14 -0.62
C ILE A 62 3.87 -7.48 -1.85
N ALA A 63 4.19 -8.04 -3.02
CA ALA A 63 3.59 -7.72 -4.29
C ALA A 63 2.70 -8.87 -4.77
N GLN A 64 1.71 -8.53 -5.59
CA GLN A 64 0.72 -9.47 -6.12
C GLN A 64 0.76 -9.43 -7.64
N HIS A 65 0.76 -10.59 -8.27
CA HIS A 65 0.64 -10.74 -9.72
C HIS A 65 -0.51 -11.70 -10.04
N VAL A 66 -1.42 -11.32 -10.93
CA VAL A 66 -2.56 -12.17 -11.33
C VAL A 66 -2.32 -12.69 -12.74
N ARG A 67 -2.44 -14.01 -12.95
CA ARG A 67 -2.36 -14.65 -14.27
C ARG A 67 -3.60 -15.48 -14.55
N PRO A 68 -4.21 -15.39 -15.75
CA PRO A 68 -5.24 -16.34 -16.16
C PRO A 68 -4.58 -17.69 -16.44
N GLU A 69 -5.10 -18.74 -15.81
CA GLU A 69 -4.62 -20.10 -15.99
C GLU A 69 -5.79 -21.04 -16.24
N ILE A 70 -5.59 -22.03 -17.11
CA ILE A 70 -6.54 -23.12 -17.32
C ILE A 70 -6.03 -24.34 -16.57
N LYS A 71 -6.89 -24.91 -15.72
CA LYS A 71 -6.63 -26.22 -15.11
C LYS A 71 -6.92 -27.32 -16.12
N GLU A 72 -6.14 -28.40 -16.10
CA GLU A 72 -6.43 -29.59 -16.92
C GLU A 72 -7.89 -30.05 -16.71
N GLY A 73 -8.63 -30.16 -17.81
CA GLY A 73 -10.05 -30.56 -17.80
C GLY A 73 -11.06 -29.41 -17.69
N GLN A 74 -10.63 -28.16 -17.49
CA GLN A 74 -11.51 -27.00 -17.60
C GLN A 74 -11.29 -26.22 -18.90
N THR A 75 -12.38 -25.72 -19.47
CA THR A 75 -12.33 -24.88 -20.69
C THR A 75 -12.25 -23.38 -20.36
N LYS A 76 -12.62 -22.98 -19.14
CA LYS A 76 -12.66 -21.58 -18.74
C LYS A 76 -11.36 -21.17 -18.01
N PRO A 77 -10.68 -20.10 -18.44
CA PRO A 77 -9.56 -19.53 -17.69
C PRO A 77 -9.99 -19.04 -16.31
N SER A 78 -9.19 -19.34 -15.30
CA SER A 78 -9.35 -18.88 -13.92
C SER A 78 -8.16 -18.00 -13.55
N ASN A 79 -8.43 -16.81 -13.02
CA ASN A 79 -7.38 -15.92 -12.55
C ASN A 79 -6.74 -16.49 -11.28
N ARG A 80 -5.44 -16.76 -11.35
CA ARG A 80 -4.62 -17.25 -10.24
C ARG A 80 -3.73 -16.14 -9.73
N THR A 81 -3.69 -16.01 -8.42
CA THR A 81 -2.88 -14.99 -7.75
C THR A 81 -1.56 -15.58 -7.31
N TYR A 82 -0.48 -14.89 -7.65
CA TYR A 82 0.85 -15.14 -7.15
C TYR A 82 1.30 -14.01 -6.24
N TYR A 83 2.01 -14.38 -5.19
CA TYR A 83 2.63 -13.46 -4.24
C TYR A 83 4.14 -13.59 -4.33
N TYR A 84 4.83 -12.45 -4.25
CA TYR A 84 6.28 -12.35 -4.22
C TYR A 84 6.69 -11.11 -3.43
N ILE A 85 7.97 -10.96 -3.13
CA ILE A 85 8.49 -9.81 -2.39
C ILE A 85 9.27 -8.91 -3.36
N ASP A 86 8.78 -7.69 -3.57
CA ASP A 86 9.59 -6.63 -4.17
C ASP A 86 10.42 -5.98 -3.07
N TYR A 87 11.74 -6.25 -3.07
CA TYR A 87 12.64 -5.78 -2.02
C TYR A 87 12.79 -4.25 -2.00
N ARG A 88 12.68 -3.55 -3.14
CA ARG A 88 12.78 -2.09 -3.17
C ARG A 88 11.55 -1.47 -2.50
N GLN A 89 10.36 -1.88 -2.93
CA GLN A 89 9.12 -1.40 -2.33
C GLN A 89 9.03 -1.72 -0.83
N ALA A 90 9.49 -2.91 -0.43
CA ALA A 90 9.51 -3.30 0.97
C ALA A 90 10.47 -2.43 1.80
N ILE A 91 11.66 -2.12 1.28
CA ILE A 91 12.62 -1.24 1.98
C ILE A 91 12.06 0.18 2.12
N ASP A 92 11.46 0.73 1.06
CA ASP A 92 10.82 2.04 1.12
C ASP A 92 9.66 2.08 2.11
N GLY A 93 8.85 1.02 2.16
CA GLY A 93 7.80 0.83 3.15
C GLY A 93 8.34 0.82 4.59
N ILE A 94 9.49 0.16 4.80
CA ILE A 94 10.18 0.12 6.10
C ILE A 94 10.71 1.50 6.49
N LYS A 95 11.37 2.21 5.56
CA LYS A 95 11.88 3.57 5.79
C LYS A 95 10.76 4.51 6.20
N TRP A 96 9.66 4.51 5.45
CA TRP A 96 8.50 5.35 5.75
C TRP A 96 7.91 5.07 7.12
N ARG A 97 7.78 3.79 7.49
CA ARG A 97 7.27 3.40 8.82
C ARG A 97 8.20 3.80 9.94
N ALA A 98 9.51 3.56 9.79
CA ALA A 98 10.51 3.98 10.77
C ALA A 98 10.45 5.49 11.00
N TYR A 99 10.40 6.27 9.92
CA TYR A 99 10.23 7.72 9.98
C TYR A 99 8.92 8.15 10.65
N THR A 100 7.80 7.50 10.32
CA THR A 100 6.49 7.82 10.90
C THR A 100 6.45 7.53 12.41
N VAL A 101 7.03 6.40 12.83
CA VAL A 101 7.11 6.01 14.26
C VAL A 101 8.01 6.97 15.03
N ASP A 102 9.18 7.31 14.48
CA ASP A 102 10.08 8.30 15.07
C ASP A 102 9.40 9.66 15.23
N LYS A 103 8.74 10.15 14.18
CA LYS A 103 7.96 11.40 14.22
C LYS A 103 6.81 11.36 15.22
N ALA A 104 6.12 10.23 15.35
CA ALA A 104 5.03 10.07 16.31
C ALA A 104 5.52 10.10 17.76
N VAL A 105 6.68 9.51 18.06
CA VAL A 105 7.27 9.48 19.40
C VAL A 105 7.95 10.79 19.76
N GLN A 106 8.53 11.49 18.79
CA GLN A 106 9.01 12.87 19.01
C GLN A 106 7.85 13.82 19.39
N GLY A 107 6.61 13.51 18.97
CA GLY A 107 5.41 14.28 19.28
C GLY A 107 5.49 15.72 18.75
N ASN A 108 4.51 16.55 19.09
CA ASN A 108 4.73 18.00 19.05
C ASN A 108 5.76 18.26 20.13
N ALA A 109 7.04 18.37 19.76
CA ALA A 109 8.11 18.76 20.66
C ALA A 109 7.62 20.02 21.39
N VAL A 110 7.17 19.85 22.64
CA VAL A 110 6.76 20.99 23.46
C VAL A 110 8.00 21.85 23.51
N PRO A 111 7.94 23.11 23.02
CA PRO A 111 9.09 23.99 23.06
C PRO A 111 9.66 23.95 24.46
N ALA A 112 10.99 23.83 24.61
CA ALA A 112 11.64 23.81 25.92
C ALA A 112 11.23 25.00 26.82
N GLN A 113 10.65 26.04 26.22
CA GLN A 113 10.11 27.24 26.82
C GLN A 113 8.79 27.05 27.60
N GLU A 114 8.06 25.94 27.41
CA GLU A 114 6.85 25.57 28.19
C GLU A 114 7.08 24.30 29.02
N LYS A 115 8.31 24.08 29.50
CA LYS A 115 8.58 22.97 30.41
C LYS A 115 7.85 23.22 31.73
N LYS A 116 6.99 22.28 32.10
CA LYS A 116 6.29 22.28 33.39
C LYS A 116 7.20 21.67 34.45
N GLU A 117 7.60 22.49 35.41
CA GLU A 117 8.59 22.12 36.44
C GLU A 117 7.95 21.91 37.81
N TYR A 118 6.67 22.27 37.96
CA TYR A 118 5.93 22.20 39.22
C TYR A 118 4.77 21.22 39.14
N PHE A 119 4.70 20.31 40.12
CA PHE A 119 3.73 19.23 40.14
C PHE A 119 2.93 19.19 41.44
N CYS A 120 1.61 19.06 41.32
CA CYS A 120 0.74 18.90 42.48
C CYS A 120 0.49 17.41 42.78
N ARG A 121 0.93 16.91 43.94
CA ARG A 121 0.67 15.52 44.39
C ARG A 121 -0.83 15.21 44.58
N ARG A 122 -1.63 16.20 44.97
CA ARG A 122 -3.07 16.02 45.27
C ARG A 122 -3.95 15.91 44.03
N CYS A 123 -3.87 16.86 43.10
CA CYS A 123 -4.72 16.90 41.90
C CYS A 123 -4.01 16.50 40.60
N LYS A 124 -2.73 16.12 40.66
CA LYS A 124 -1.87 15.72 39.52
C LYS A 124 -1.80 16.78 38.40
N SER A 125 -2.03 18.05 38.72
CA SER A 125 -1.82 19.15 37.79
C SER A 125 -0.35 19.50 37.68
N GLU A 126 0.02 20.00 36.50
CA GLU A 126 1.38 20.36 36.13
C GLU A 126 1.38 21.83 35.71
N TRP A 127 2.34 22.59 36.23
CA TRP A 127 2.44 24.03 36.07
C TRP A 127 3.86 24.43 35.66
N THR A 128 3.95 25.48 34.86
CA THR A 128 5.23 26.18 34.58
C THR A 128 5.55 27.15 35.73
N GLN A 129 6.81 27.57 35.85
CA GLN A 129 7.20 28.56 36.85
C GLN A 129 6.38 29.85 36.72
N MET A 130 6.20 30.34 35.49
CA MET A 130 5.47 31.58 35.22
C MET A 130 4.00 31.55 35.64
N GLU A 131 3.35 30.38 35.56
CA GLU A 131 1.94 30.22 35.93
C GLU A 131 1.67 30.26 37.44
N VAL A 132 2.69 30.05 38.28
CA VAL A 132 2.54 29.92 39.75
C VAL A 132 3.22 31.05 40.53
N LEU A 133 3.88 32.00 39.83
CA LEU A 133 4.56 33.15 40.44
C LEU A 133 3.65 34.02 41.32
N ASP A 134 2.35 34.00 41.06
CA ASP A 134 1.33 34.77 41.77
C ASP A 134 0.87 34.13 43.10
N ASN A 135 1.17 32.85 43.33
CA ASN A 135 0.68 32.10 44.50
C ASN A 135 1.82 31.47 45.31
N VAL A 136 2.46 32.30 46.14
CA VAL A 136 3.67 31.95 46.93
C VAL A 136 3.37 31.92 48.42
N THR A 137 3.95 30.96 49.13
CA THR A 137 3.95 30.88 50.60
C THR A 137 5.36 30.57 51.11
N ALA A 138 5.60 30.71 52.42
CA ALA A 138 6.88 30.41 53.06
C ALA A 138 7.42 28.98 52.80
N ALA A 139 6.54 28.04 52.43
CA ALA A 139 6.88 26.66 52.10
C ALA A 139 7.08 26.38 50.60
N GLY A 140 6.80 27.34 49.70
CA GLY A 140 6.91 27.17 48.25
C GLY A 140 5.69 27.69 47.46
N PHE A 141 5.61 27.33 46.18
CA PHE A 141 4.49 27.66 45.30
C PHE A 141 3.25 26.82 45.61
N ILE A 142 2.07 27.39 45.40
CA ILE A 142 0.79 26.75 45.69
C ILE A 142 0.02 26.46 44.39
N CYS A 143 -0.59 25.29 44.33
CA CYS A 143 -1.45 24.89 43.21
C CYS A 143 -2.75 25.71 43.19
N HIS A 144 -3.01 26.42 42.08
CA HIS A 144 -4.25 27.19 41.84
C HIS A 144 -5.55 26.40 41.99
N ARG A 145 -5.54 25.10 41.68
CA ARG A 145 -6.74 24.25 41.75
C ARG A 145 -7.11 23.75 43.13
N CYS A 146 -6.15 23.44 43.99
CA CYS A 146 -6.41 22.72 45.24
C CYS A 146 -5.64 23.26 46.45
N ALA A 147 -4.99 24.41 46.30
CA ALA A 147 -4.22 25.11 47.33
C ALA A 147 -3.18 24.23 48.05
N TYR A 148 -2.66 23.20 47.38
CA TYR A 148 -1.62 22.31 47.92
C TYR A 148 -0.24 22.78 47.43
N VAL A 149 0.79 22.58 48.26
CA VAL A 149 2.17 22.97 47.92
C VAL A 149 2.65 22.15 46.72
N LEU A 150 3.19 22.85 45.72
CA LEU A 150 3.75 22.24 44.52
C LEU A 150 5.15 21.73 44.79
N GLU A 151 5.48 20.59 44.21
CA GLU A 151 6.83 20.02 44.24
C GLU A 151 7.57 20.48 42.99
N TYR A 152 8.79 20.99 43.20
CA TYR A 152 9.69 21.38 42.12
C TYR A 152 10.49 20.15 41.68
N ASP A 153 10.30 19.74 40.43
CA ASP A 153 11.04 18.64 39.84
C ASP A 153 11.41 19.01 38.39
N PRO A 154 12.53 19.72 38.19
CA PRO A 154 12.95 20.14 36.86
C PRO A 154 13.53 18.97 36.05
N GLU A 155 13.94 17.87 36.68
CA GLU A 155 14.50 16.71 35.99
C GLU A 155 13.45 15.70 35.53
N ARG A 156 12.22 15.80 36.06
CA ARG A 156 11.04 15.10 35.54
C ARG A 156 10.67 15.61 34.17
N GLN A 157 11.47 15.19 33.19
CA GLN A 157 11.16 15.31 31.78
C GLN A 157 9.80 14.67 31.56
N ALA A 158 8.85 15.46 31.05
CA ALA A 158 7.66 14.93 30.42
C ALA A 158 8.11 13.75 29.53
N GLY A 159 7.57 12.55 29.75
CA GLY A 159 8.18 11.26 29.40
C GLY A 159 8.59 11.00 27.94
N GLY A 160 8.53 11.99 27.04
CA GLY A 160 8.98 11.91 25.65
C GLY A 160 10.48 11.62 25.48
N HIS A 161 11.38 12.10 26.35
CA HIS A 161 12.82 11.79 26.20
C HIS A 161 13.15 10.33 26.55
N GLU A 162 12.55 9.80 27.61
CA GLU A 162 12.71 8.39 27.98
C GLU A 162 12.07 7.48 26.92
N GLN A 163 10.88 7.82 26.43
CA GLN A 163 10.19 7.07 25.37
C GLN A 163 10.96 7.07 24.05
N SER A 164 11.50 8.21 23.61
CA SER A 164 12.33 8.30 22.40
C SER A 164 13.63 7.53 22.53
N THR A 165 14.31 7.60 23.68
CA THR A 165 15.53 6.80 23.93
C THR A 165 15.23 5.30 23.91
N ARG A 166 14.13 4.88 24.54
CA ARG A 166 13.68 3.49 24.51
C ARG A 166 13.34 3.03 23.10
N LEU A 167 12.60 3.85 22.33
CA LEU A 167 12.25 3.56 20.94
C LEU A 167 13.51 3.40 20.08
N ASN A 168 14.46 4.35 20.17
CA ASN A 168 15.71 4.30 19.41
C ASN A 168 16.50 3.03 19.71
N ASN A 169 16.54 2.60 20.98
CA ASN A 169 17.16 1.33 21.35
C ASN A 169 16.44 0.12 20.74
N GLN A 170 15.10 0.14 20.68
CA GLN A 170 14.30 -0.93 20.05
C GLN A 170 14.43 -0.95 18.52
N LEU A 171 14.54 0.21 17.88
CA LEU A 171 14.67 0.37 16.42
C LEU A 171 16.12 0.32 15.94
N LYS A 172 17.10 0.15 16.84
CA LYS A 172 18.53 0.13 16.52
C LYS A 172 18.89 -0.82 15.38
N PHE A 173 18.27 -2.00 15.34
CA PHE A 173 18.49 -2.97 14.27
C PHE A 173 18.02 -2.48 12.88
N ILE A 174 17.07 -1.55 12.82
CA ILE A 174 16.60 -0.92 11.59
C ILE A 174 17.51 0.25 11.24
N THR A 175 17.78 1.13 12.20
CA THR A 175 18.57 2.35 11.99
C THR A 175 20.04 2.06 11.65
N GLU A 176 20.61 0.95 12.11
CA GLU A 176 21.97 0.53 11.73
C GLU A 176 22.02 -0.20 10.39
N LEU A 177 20.96 -0.92 10.02
CA LEU A 177 20.95 -1.78 8.82
C LEU A 177 20.48 -1.04 7.57
N LEU A 178 19.58 -0.05 7.70
CA LEU A 178 19.10 0.74 6.57
C LEU A 178 20.22 1.51 5.84
N PRO A 179 21.14 2.23 6.51
CA PRO A 179 22.23 2.92 5.82
C PRO A 179 23.11 1.99 5.00
N ARG A 180 23.44 0.80 5.55
CA ARG A 180 24.23 -0.21 4.85
C ARG A 180 23.54 -0.76 3.60
N LEU A 181 22.20 -0.79 3.60
CA LEU A 181 21.43 -1.22 2.43
C LEU A 181 21.33 -0.10 1.39
N ASP A 182 21.38 1.17 1.81
CA ASP A 182 21.36 2.32 0.91
C ASP A 182 22.69 2.50 0.18
N GLU A 183 23.79 2.01 0.74
CA GLU A 183 25.10 1.94 0.07
C GLU A 183 25.13 0.93 -1.10
N VAL A 184 24.20 -0.03 -1.12
CA VAL A 184 24.19 -1.13 -2.09
C VAL A 184 23.02 -0.97 -3.06
N VAL A 185 23.28 -1.14 -4.35
CA VAL A 185 22.21 -1.19 -5.35
C VAL A 185 21.46 -2.51 -5.21
N ILE A 186 20.24 -2.46 -4.67
CA ILE A 186 19.35 -3.61 -4.56
C ILE A 186 18.81 -3.98 -5.96
N PRO A 187 19.00 -5.22 -6.45
CA PRO A 187 18.47 -5.66 -7.73
C PRO A 187 16.93 -5.63 -7.79
N ASP A 188 16.39 -5.43 -8.99
CA ASP A 188 14.94 -5.50 -9.22
C ASP A 188 14.44 -6.94 -9.14
N ASN A 189 13.50 -7.20 -8.23
CA ASN A 189 12.84 -8.49 -8.10
C ASN A 189 11.44 -8.43 -8.74
N THR A 190 11.39 -8.41 -10.07
CA THR A 190 10.13 -8.49 -10.80
C THR A 190 9.48 -9.86 -10.61
N PHE A 191 8.19 -9.97 -10.93
CA PHE A 191 7.48 -11.24 -10.84
C PHE A 191 8.20 -12.37 -11.61
N GLU A 192 8.74 -12.08 -12.79
CA GLU A 192 9.41 -13.08 -13.63
C GLU A 192 10.69 -13.61 -12.97
N VAL A 193 11.50 -12.71 -12.41
CA VAL A 193 12.71 -13.08 -11.66
C VAL A 193 12.32 -13.90 -10.42
N ALA A 194 11.36 -13.43 -9.64
CA ALA A 194 10.90 -14.12 -8.45
C ALA A 194 10.35 -15.53 -8.77
N HIS A 195 9.59 -15.65 -9.86
CA HIS A 195 9.03 -16.91 -10.33
C HIS A 195 10.08 -17.88 -10.89
N SER A 196 11.12 -17.37 -11.55
CA SER A 196 12.23 -18.20 -12.03
C SER A 196 13.03 -18.85 -10.89
N HIS A 197 13.14 -18.15 -9.76
CA HIS A 197 13.79 -18.65 -8.54
C HIS A 197 12.80 -19.35 -7.59
N ALA A 198 11.57 -19.60 -8.02
CA ALA A 198 10.56 -20.19 -7.16
C ALA A 198 10.92 -21.62 -6.76
N ARG A 199 10.93 -21.89 -5.45
CA ARG A 199 11.10 -23.26 -4.95
C ARG A 199 9.75 -23.95 -4.86
N PRO A 200 9.53 -25.09 -5.54
CA PRO A 200 8.28 -25.82 -5.47
C PRO A 200 7.91 -26.19 -4.03
N VAL A 201 6.61 -26.21 -3.74
CA VAL A 201 6.08 -26.70 -2.47
C VAL A 201 5.86 -28.21 -2.58
N GLU A 202 6.46 -28.98 -1.69
CA GLU A 202 6.22 -30.41 -1.58
C GLU A 202 4.85 -30.64 -0.93
N ARG A 203 3.92 -31.22 -1.70
CA ARG A 203 2.58 -31.57 -1.23
C ARG A 203 2.48 -33.08 -1.02
N ASP A 204 1.71 -33.49 -0.01
CA ASP A 204 1.40 -34.90 0.20
C ASP A 204 0.58 -35.49 -0.96
N ARG A 205 0.53 -36.83 -1.06
CA ARG A 205 -0.20 -37.53 -2.13
C ARG A 205 -1.69 -37.18 -2.19
N THR A 206 -2.29 -36.76 -1.08
CA THR A 206 -3.73 -36.47 -0.99
C THR A 206 -4.09 -35.07 -1.50
N ASN A 207 -3.17 -34.10 -1.38
CA ASN A 207 -3.43 -32.69 -1.71
C ASN A 207 -2.72 -32.21 -2.99
N GLN A 208 -2.43 -33.13 -3.92
CA GLN A 208 -1.84 -32.76 -5.21
C GLN A 208 -2.75 -31.83 -6.00
N VAL A 209 -2.18 -30.80 -6.59
CA VAL A 209 -2.90 -29.86 -7.47
C VAL A 209 -2.62 -30.25 -8.91
N ALA A 210 -3.69 -30.34 -9.70
CA ALA A 210 -3.59 -30.55 -11.14
C ALA A 210 -2.73 -29.44 -11.78
N LYS A 211 -1.85 -29.81 -12.70
CA LYS A 211 -1.02 -28.85 -13.42
C LYS A 211 -1.95 -27.87 -14.16
N SER A 212 -1.63 -26.59 -14.05
CA SER A 212 -2.33 -25.54 -14.80
C SER A 212 -1.39 -24.95 -15.83
N THR A 213 -1.93 -24.64 -17.01
CA THR A 213 -1.21 -23.96 -18.07
C THR A 213 -1.59 -22.49 -18.07
N VAL A 214 -0.58 -21.63 -18.23
CA VAL A 214 -0.81 -20.19 -18.35
C VAL A 214 -1.49 -19.93 -19.68
N VAL A 215 -2.60 -19.20 -19.65
CA VAL A 215 -3.22 -18.69 -20.86
C VAL A 215 -2.51 -17.40 -21.21
N GLU A 216 -1.78 -17.38 -22.32
CA GLU A 216 -1.37 -16.11 -22.89
C GLU A 216 -2.64 -15.35 -23.26
N SER A 217 -2.86 -14.20 -22.62
CA SER A 217 -3.95 -13.30 -22.96
C SER A 217 -3.75 -12.83 -24.41
N ALA A 218 -4.28 -13.60 -25.36
CA ALA A 218 -4.37 -13.18 -26.74
C ALA A 218 -5.08 -11.83 -26.75
N LYS A 219 -4.48 -10.85 -27.44
CA LYS A 219 -5.09 -9.56 -27.82
C LYS A 219 -6.58 -9.76 -28.08
N PRO A 220 -7.47 -8.83 -27.65
CA PRO A 220 -8.91 -9.04 -27.68
C PRO A 220 -9.32 -9.59 -29.06
N THR A 221 -9.62 -10.89 -29.09
CA THR A 221 -10.05 -11.58 -30.28
C THR A 221 -11.36 -10.91 -30.69
N ALA A 222 -11.32 -10.21 -31.81
CA ALA A 222 -12.50 -9.61 -32.41
C ALA A 222 -13.61 -10.65 -32.41
N VAL A 223 -14.76 -10.29 -31.84
CA VAL A 223 -15.96 -11.13 -31.84
C VAL A 223 -16.23 -11.54 -33.28
N ARG A 224 -16.22 -12.85 -33.53
CA ARG A 224 -16.39 -13.44 -34.86
C ARG A 224 -17.78 -13.04 -35.38
N GLY A 225 -17.83 -12.00 -36.22
CA GLY A 225 -19.08 -11.44 -36.77
C GLY A 225 -19.13 -9.91 -36.82
N MET A 226 -18.27 -9.19 -36.09
CA MET A 226 -18.14 -7.74 -36.21
C MET A 226 -16.73 -7.40 -36.67
N ALA A 227 -16.58 -7.19 -37.97
CA ALA A 227 -15.40 -6.52 -38.50
C ALA A 227 -15.33 -5.15 -37.82
N ASN A 228 -14.31 -4.95 -36.97
CA ASN A 228 -13.97 -3.63 -36.46
C ASN A 228 -13.46 -2.79 -37.64
N THR A 229 -14.39 -2.23 -38.41
CA THR A 229 -14.16 -1.25 -39.49
C THR A 229 -14.21 0.19 -38.96
N GLY A 230 -14.05 0.37 -37.65
CA GLY A 230 -13.83 1.68 -37.04
C GLY A 230 -12.36 2.09 -37.17
N PRO A 231 -12.04 3.33 -37.55
CA PRO A 231 -10.66 3.83 -37.59
C PRO A 231 -10.01 3.65 -36.21
N ARG A 232 -8.90 2.92 -36.17
CA ARG A 232 -8.19 2.57 -34.92
C ARG A 232 -7.10 3.54 -34.50
N ASP A 233 -6.86 4.60 -35.26
CA ASP A 233 -5.90 5.64 -34.92
C ASP A 233 -6.53 7.02 -35.11
N LEU A 234 -6.87 7.68 -34.01
CA LEU A 234 -7.01 9.13 -33.96
C LEU A 234 -5.61 9.71 -33.68
N THR A 235 -4.80 9.84 -34.72
CA THR A 235 -3.65 10.77 -34.66
C THR A 235 -4.20 12.18 -34.76
N ILE A 236 -4.33 12.82 -33.60
CA ILE A 236 -4.69 14.23 -33.49
C ILE A 236 -3.42 15.03 -33.81
N SER A 237 -3.19 15.30 -35.09
CA SER A 237 -2.22 16.30 -35.52
C SER A 237 -2.85 17.68 -35.34
N ILE A 238 -2.52 18.32 -34.22
CA ILE A 238 -2.87 19.72 -33.94
C ILE A 238 -1.99 20.58 -34.86
N THR A 239 -2.52 20.97 -36.01
CA THR A 239 -1.94 22.02 -36.86
C THR A 239 -2.56 23.36 -36.46
N ASP A 240 -1.70 24.34 -36.19
CA ASP A 240 -2.03 25.68 -35.72
C ASP A 240 -3.04 26.39 -36.63
N GLN A 241 -4.02 27.04 -36.01
CA GLN A 241 -5.25 27.58 -36.63
C GLN A 241 -5.08 28.89 -37.40
N GLU A 242 -3.87 29.31 -37.77
CA GLU A 242 -3.69 30.72 -38.18
C GLU A 242 -3.84 31.03 -39.67
N ASN A 243 -3.98 30.07 -40.60
CA ASN A 243 -4.35 30.39 -41.98
C ASN A 243 -5.03 29.21 -42.71
N ILE A 244 -6.32 28.97 -42.44
CA ILE A 244 -7.16 28.07 -43.26
C ILE A 244 -7.85 28.93 -44.32
N THR A 245 -7.56 28.65 -45.58
CA THR A 245 -8.18 29.32 -46.73
C THR A 245 -9.66 28.92 -46.87
N GLU A 246 -10.52 29.83 -47.35
CA GLU A 246 -11.97 29.63 -47.46
C GLU A 246 -12.35 28.40 -48.32
N GLU A 247 -11.48 28.01 -49.25
CA GLU A 247 -11.67 26.84 -50.13
C GLU A 247 -11.51 25.51 -49.37
N GLU A 248 -10.57 25.43 -48.42
CA GLU A 248 -10.36 24.22 -47.60
C GLU A 248 -11.50 24.02 -46.59
N ALA A 249 -12.07 25.11 -46.08
CA ALA A 249 -13.23 25.07 -45.19
C ALA A 249 -14.47 24.51 -45.91
N GLN A 250 -14.68 24.87 -47.18
CA GLN A 250 -15.78 24.34 -47.99
C GLN A 250 -15.61 22.85 -48.31
N ALA A 251 -14.38 22.43 -48.65
CA ALA A 251 -14.07 21.02 -48.90
C ALA A 251 -14.29 20.15 -47.66
N GLU A 252 -13.93 20.65 -46.48
CA GLU A 252 -14.13 19.94 -45.22
C GLU A 252 -15.62 19.81 -44.86
N LEU A 253 -16.40 20.86 -45.13
CA LEU A 253 -17.84 20.85 -44.90
C LEU A 253 -18.56 19.86 -45.84
N GLU A 254 -18.10 19.73 -47.08
CA GLU A 254 -18.64 18.74 -48.03
C GLU A 254 -18.26 17.30 -47.62
N ARG A 255 -17.02 17.08 -47.14
CA ARG A 255 -16.62 15.78 -46.56
C ARG A 255 -17.48 15.40 -45.36
N GLN A 256 -17.72 16.34 -44.44
CA GLN A 256 -18.58 16.09 -43.29
C GLN A 256 -20.03 15.80 -43.69
N ARG A 257 -20.57 16.46 -44.73
CA ARG A 257 -21.91 16.16 -45.25
C ARG A 257 -22.00 14.73 -45.79
N LYS A 258 -21.02 14.28 -46.59
CA LYS A 258 -20.99 12.92 -47.13
C LYS A 258 -20.90 11.86 -46.03
N ILE A 259 -20.10 12.11 -44.98
CA ILE A 259 -20.00 11.21 -43.83
C ILE A 259 -21.33 11.15 -43.07
N LYS A 260 -22.00 12.28 -42.86
CA LYS A 260 -23.31 12.32 -42.19
C LYS A 260 -24.39 11.60 -42.99
N GLU A 261 -24.35 11.70 -44.32
CA GLU A 261 -25.26 10.98 -45.21
C GLU A 261 -24.98 9.47 -45.19
N ALA A 262 -23.71 9.06 -45.22
CA ALA A 262 -23.32 7.66 -45.12
C ALA A 262 -23.66 7.03 -43.75
N ASN A 263 -23.61 7.82 -42.67
CA ASN A 263 -23.95 7.39 -41.32
C ASN A 263 -25.43 7.61 -40.95
N ALA A 264 -26.26 8.10 -41.87
CA ALA A 264 -27.68 8.27 -41.61
C ALA A 264 -28.35 6.89 -41.49
N LEU A 265 -28.99 6.66 -40.34
CA LEU A 265 -29.75 5.44 -40.10
C LEU A 265 -31.00 5.41 -41.00
N PRO A 266 -31.38 4.24 -41.55
CA PRO A 266 -32.56 4.11 -42.41
C PRO A 266 -33.86 4.54 -41.72
N VAL A 267 -34.83 5.03 -42.52
CA VAL A 267 -36.09 5.64 -42.06
C VAL A 267 -36.92 4.75 -41.12
N TRP A 268 -36.92 3.43 -41.33
CA TRP A 268 -37.65 2.46 -40.49
C TRP A 268 -37.09 2.36 -39.06
N HIS A 269 -35.88 2.85 -38.81
CA HIS A 269 -35.27 2.89 -37.48
C HIS A 269 -35.60 4.19 -36.72
N VAL A 270 -36.12 5.21 -37.41
CA VAL A 270 -36.42 6.54 -36.87
C VAL A 270 -37.94 6.76 -36.70
N GLN A 271 -38.76 6.09 -37.51
CA GLN A 271 -40.22 6.17 -37.41
C GLN A 271 -40.78 4.94 -36.68
N SER A 272 -41.20 5.12 -35.42
CA SER A 272 -41.96 4.12 -34.68
C SER A 272 -43.41 4.09 -35.19
N THR A 273 -43.86 2.95 -35.71
CA THR A 273 -45.27 2.71 -36.12
C THR A 273 -46.18 2.33 -34.95
N VAL A 274 -45.92 2.84 -33.74
CA VAL A 274 -46.85 2.72 -32.62
C VAL A 274 -47.68 4.00 -32.54
N THR A 275 -48.80 4.02 -33.26
CA THR A 275 -49.90 4.96 -32.98
C THR A 275 -50.64 4.44 -31.74
N GLY A 276 -50.60 5.23 -30.66
CA GLY A 276 -51.57 5.10 -29.57
C GLY A 276 -52.92 5.72 -29.94
#